data_AF-B6TEI0-F1
#
_entry.id   AF-B6TEI0-F1
#
_cell.length_a   1.000
_cell.length_b   1.000
_cell.length_c   1.000
_cell.angle_alpha   90.00
_cell.angle_beta   90.00
_cell.angle_gamma   90.00
#
_symmetry.space_group_name_H-M   'P 1'
#
loop_
_entity.id
_entity.type
_entity.pdbx_description
1 polymer ?
#
loop_
_entity_poly.entity_id
_entity_poly.type
_entity_poly.pdbx_seq_one_letter_code
_entity_poly.pdbx_strand_id
1 'polypeptide(L)'
;MALSAARRLSTTASSSSVAEAPPKLSSLFQNPKPRPLPVRGVEEPRRGARPRPRQPWEEEAGALLLRLHKGRYLPGPDLSSAPHAVSPDAVKTAAEWFGHDHQPVAKWLSGSDLKKLALFGCPTVERRTVFASKRLRAFFNIQEDKICGSCKLRSSCKFVNQEVARHNRVILSDTMRIISLFVLDACPQELEITAELKASVCKLLKDAINLSS
;
A
#
# COMPACT_ATOMS: atom_id res chain seq x y z
N MET A 1 47.27 -28.28 22.09
CA MET A 1 47.57 -26.96 22.65
C MET A 1 49.07 -26.77 22.60
N ALA A 2 49.56 -25.89 21.73
CA ALA A 2 50.99 -25.62 21.58
C ALA A 2 51.21 -24.19 21.03
N LEU A 3 52.28 -23.57 21.55
CA LEU A 3 53.09 -22.45 21.02
C LEU A 3 52.66 -21.00 21.30
N SER A 4 53.33 -20.45 22.33
CA SER A 4 54.03 -19.16 22.47
C SER A 4 53.94 -18.09 21.36
N ALA A 5 53.81 -16.82 21.78
CA ALA A 5 54.87 -15.80 21.61
C ALA A 5 54.48 -14.45 22.25
N ALA A 6 55.44 -13.82 22.93
CA ALA A 6 55.38 -12.45 23.44
C ALA A 6 56.06 -11.47 22.47
N ARG A 7 55.61 -10.20 22.39
CA ARG A 7 56.48 -9.05 22.04
C ARG A 7 55.88 -7.67 22.37
N ARG A 8 56.49 -7.06 23.39
CA ARG A 8 56.96 -5.66 23.64
C ARG A 8 56.27 -4.41 23.05
N LEU A 9 56.28 -3.39 23.91
CA LEU A 9 55.85 -1.98 23.84
C LEU A 9 56.69 -1.09 22.88
N SER A 10 56.09 0.01 22.38
CA SER A 10 56.35 1.42 22.81
C SER A 10 56.08 2.49 21.73
N THR A 11 55.20 3.46 22.07
CA THR A 11 55.30 4.95 21.95
C THR A 11 55.56 5.62 20.58
N THR A 12 55.03 6.80 20.17
CA THR A 12 54.89 8.13 20.83
C THR A 12 53.98 9.10 20.03
N ALA A 13 53.43 10.11 20.74
CA ALA A 13 53.26 11.55 20.37
C ALA A 13 52.20 11.96 19.31
N SER A 14 51.44 13.07 19.37
CA SER A 14 51.22 14.21 20.30
C SER A 14 49.98 14.97 19.77
N SER A 15 48.96 15.30 20.58
CA SER A 15 48.63 16.65 21.15
C SER A 15 48.93 17.86 20.23
N SER A 16 48.14 18.93 20.10
CA SER A 16 46.86 19.39 20.69
C SER A 16 46.53 20.78 20.09
N SER A 17 45.31 21.25 20.31
CA SER A 17 44.83 22.65 20.25
C SER A 17 45.74 23.64 21.03
N VAL A 18 45.68 24.97 20.94
CA VAL A 18 44.55 25.93 21.12
C VAL A 18 44.95 27.35 20.60
N ALA A 19 43.92 28.13 20.29
CA ALA A 19 43.72 29.56 19.97
C ALA A 19 44.71 30.68 20.39
N GLU A 20 44.62 31.82 19.67
CA GLU A 20 44.71 33.18 20.25
C GLU A 20 44.07 34.27 19.35
N ALA A 21 43.64 35.39 19.95
CA ALA A 21 43.06 36.61 19.33
C ALA A 21 43.50 37.87 20.12
N PRO A 22 43.09 39.11 19.75
CA PRO A 22 43.63 40.06 18.75
C PRO A 22 44.26 41.34 19.40
N PRO A 23 44.74 42.38 18.66
CA PRO A 23 43.87 43.57 18.40
C PRO A 23 44.16 44.49 17.17
N LYS A 24 43.07 45.17 16.74
CA LYS A 24 42.81 46.59 16.29
C LYS A 24 43.41 47.29 15.04
N LEU A 25 42.45 47.63 14.14
CA LEU A 25 42.09 48.94 13.53
C LEU A 25 43.15 49.78 12.79
N SER A 26 43.15 49.71 11.45
CA SER A 26 42.77 50.82 10.55
C SER A 26 43.10 50.48 9.09
N SER A 27 42.11 50.13 8.27
CA SER A 27 42.12 50.47 6.85
C SER A 27 40.68 50.51 6.34
N LEU A 28 40.20 51.74 6.27
CA LEU A 28 38.88 52.13 5.86
C LEU A 28 38.76 52.03 4.33
N PHE A 29 37.76 51.27 3.90
CA PHE A 29 36.95 51.48 2.70
C PHE A 29 37.65 51.61 1.34
N GLN A 30 37.75 50.50 0.62
CA GLN A 30 37.43 50.47 -0.82
C GLN A 30 36.57 49.23 -1.13
N ASN A 31 35.43 49.48 -1.77
CA ASN A 31 34.27 48.59 -1.86
C ASN A 31 34.38 47.67 -3.11
N PRO A 32 34.44 46.32 -2.98
CA PRO A 32 34.36 45.45 -4.14
C PRO A 32 32.90 45.09 -4.46
N LYS A 33 32.54 45.41 -5.70
CA LYS A 33 31.29 45.09 -6.44
C LYS A 33 30.63 43.76 -6.03
N PRO A 34 29.29 43.70 -5.81
CA PRO A 34 28.63 42.46 -5.41
C PRO A 34 28.79 41.38 -6.48
N ARG A 35 29.39 40.26 -6.10
CA ARG A 35 29.39 39.04 -6.90
C ARG A 35 27.98 38.41 -6.78
N PRO A 36 27.28 38.11 -7.89
CA PRO A 36 25.99 37.44 -7.79
C PRO A 36 26.17 36.07 -7.12
N LEU A 37 25.37 35.80 -6.09
CA LEU A 37 25.26 34.47 -5.50
C LEU A 37 24.70 33.51 -6.55
N PRO A 38 25.22 32.28 -6.68
CA PRO A 38 24.60 31.29 -7.54
C PRO A 38 23.22 30.95 -6.96
N VAL A 39 22.17 31.30 -7.71
CA VAL A 39 20.80 30.91 -7.41
C VAL A 39 20.74 29.39 -7.46
N ARG A 40 20.66 28.76 -6.28
CA ARG A 40 20.34 27.34 -6.17
C ARG A 40 18.89 27.19 -6.63
N GLY A 41 18.71 26.87 -7.90
CA GLY A 41 17.44 26.45 -8.44
C GLY A 41 16.99 25.23 -7.65
N VAL A 42 16.06 25.44 -6.71
CA VAL A 42 15.21 24.37 -6.24
C VAL A 42 14.35 24.05 -7.45
N GLU A 43 14.68 22.99 -8.19
CA GLU A 43 13.68 22.38 -9.08
C GLU A 43 12.54 21.95 -8.15
N GLU A 44 11.47 22.75 -8.13
CA GLU A 44 10.17 22.27 -7.69
C GLU A 44 9.91 20.96 -8.45
N PRO A 45 9.52 19.86 -7.78
CA PRO A 45 9.00 18.71 -8.47
C PRO A 45 7.86 19.21 -9.36
N ARG A 46 8.04 19.10 -10.67
CA ARG A 46 7.00 19.40 -11.66
C ARG A 46 5.72 18.77 -11.15
N ARG A 47 4.73 19.60 -10.78
CA ARG A 47 3.41 19.12 -10.35
C ARG A 47 2.87 18.29 -11.49
N GLY A 48 3.06 16.98 -11.38
CA GLY A 48 2.46 16.02 -12.30
C GLY A 48 0.98 16.33 -12.36
N ALA A 49 0.42 16.27 -13.56
CA ALA A 49 -1.00 16.47 -13.78
C ALA A 49 -1.78 15.70 -12.72
N ARG A 50 -2.68 16.40 -12.01
CA ARG A 50 -3.50 15.78 -10.97
C ARG A 50 -4.18 14.55 -11.59
N PRO A 51 -3.93 13.34 -11.08
CA PRO A 51 -4.56 12.13 -11.60
C PRO A 51 -6.06 12.36 -11.66
N ARG A 52 -6.66 12.01 -12.81
CA ARG A 52 -8.10 12.13 -12.98
C ARG A 52 -8.79 11.41 -11.81
N PRO A 53 -9.77 12.03 -11.15
CA PRO A 53 -10.55 11.34 -10.12
C PRO A 53 -11.08 10.05 -10.73
N ARG A 54 -10.85 8.91 -10.06
CA ARG A 54 -11.50 7.67 -10.47
C ARG A 54 -13.01 7.90 -10.33
N GLN A 55 -13.80 7.31 -11.24
CA GLN A 55 -15.25 7.39 -11.14
C GLN A 55 -15.69 7.00 -9.72
N PRO A 56 -16.59 7.76 -9.07
CA PRO A 56 -16.96 7.53 -7.69
C PRO A 56 -17.39 6.08 -7.49
N TRP A 57 -16.79 5.44 -6.50
CA TRP A 57 -17.28 4.19 -5.91
C TRP A 57 -18.19 4.52 -4.72
N GLU A 58 -18.72 5.75 -4.65
CA GLU A 58 -19.38 6.29 -3.47
C GLU A 58 -20.61 5.47 -3.06
N GLU A 59 -21.43 5.02 -4.01
CA GLU A 59 -22.59 4.18 -3.74
C GLU A 59 -22.15 2.82 -3.15
N GLU A 60 -21.18 2.17 -3.79
CA GLU A 60 -20.66 0.88 -3.32
C GLU A 60 -19.96 1.00 -1.96
N ALA A 61 -19.20 2.07 -1.76
CA ALA A 61 -18.51 2.34 -0.50
C ALA A 61 -19.51 2.61 0.63
N GLY A 62 -20.54 3.41 0.35
CA GLY A 62 -21.63 3.64 1.28
C GLY A 62 -22.38 2.35 1.62
N ALA A 63 -22.69 1.52 0.63
CA ALA A 63 -23.35 0.23 0.85
C ALA A 63 -22.51 -0.73 1.71
N LEU A 64 -21.21 -0.81 1.45
CA LEU A 64 -20.28 -1.61 2.26
C LEU A 64 -20.24 -1.11 3.70
N LEU A 65 -20.04 0.21 3.90
CA LEU A 65 -19.97 0.81 5.24
C LEU A 65 -21.27 0.62 6.02
N LEU A 66 -22.42 0.83 5.38
CA LEU A 66 -23.73 0.60 5.99
C LEU A 66 -23.87 -0.85 6.45
N ARG A 67 -23.47 -1.82 5.61
CA ARG A 67 -23.57 -3.23 5.96
C ARG A 67 -22.65 -3.61 7.11
N LEU A 68 -21.43 -3.08 7.12
CA LEU A 68 -20.45 -3.31 8.18
C LEU A 68 -20.89 -2.68 9.51
N HIS A 69 -21.46 -1.48 9.47
CA HIS A 69 -22.04 -0.81 10.64
C HIS A 69 -23.23 -1.61 11.21
N LYS A 70 -24.20 -1.99 10.35
CA LYS A 70 -25.34 -2.85 10.76
C LYS A 70 -24.89 -4.19 11.34
N GLY A 71 -23.79 -4.75 10.82
CA GLY A 71 -23.19 -5.98 11.33
C GLY A 71 -22.33 -5.81 12.59
N ARG A 72 -22.20 -4.59 13.13
CA ARG A 72 -21.33 -4.24 14.27
C ARG A 72 -19.83 -4.54 14.07
N TYR A 73 -19.38 -4.56 12.80
CA TYR A 73 -17.96 -4.71 12.46
C TYR A 73 -17.19 -3.37 12.53
N LEU A 74 -17.88 -2.26 12.32
CA LEU A 74 -17.34 -0.90 12.45
C LEU A 74 -17.95 -0.21 13.69
N PRO A 75 -17.13 0.19 14.67
CA PRO A 75 -17.62 0.96 15.81
C PRO A 75 -17.90 2.42 15.42
N GLY A 76 -18.74 3.09 16.20
CA GLY A 76 -19.06 4.51 16.00
C GLY A 76 -20.33 4.75 15.17
N PRO A 77 -20.54 5.98 14.66
CA PRO A 77 -21.73 6.33 13.89
C PRO A 77 -21.75 5.64 12.52
N ASP A 78 -22.93 5.61 11.90
CA ASP A 78 -23.06 5.24 10.49
C ASP A 78 -22.39 6.31 9.61
N LEU A 79 -21.37 5.89 8.84
CA LEU A 79 -20.59 6.74 7.95
C LEU A 79 -20.80 6.37 6.47
N SER A 80 -21.91 5.67 6.15
CA SER A 80 -22.28 5.30 4.78
C SER A 80 -22.44 6.50 3.83
N SER A 81 -22.86 7.66 4.35
CA SER A 81 -22.97 8.90 3.57
C SER A 81 -21.66 9.67 3.43
N ALA A 82 -20.61 9.29 4.18
CA ALA A 82 -19.30 9.94 4.13
C ALA A 82 -18.16 8.89 4.09
N PRO A 83 -18.03 8.09 3.01
CA PRO A 83 -17.07 7.00 2.99
C PRO A 83 -15.61 7.40 3.18
N HIS A 84 -15.26 8.63 2.77
CA HIS A 84 -13.92 9.20 2.93
C HIS A 84 -13.55 9.56 4.38
N ALA A 85 -14.52 9.63 5.30
CA ALA A 85 -14.27 9.92 6.71
C ALA A 85 -13.71 8.71 7.47
N VAL A 86 -13.86 7.49 6.92
CA VAL A 86 -13.41 6.25 7.56
C VAL A 86 -12.02 5.88 7.09
N SER A 87 -11.13 5.50 8.01
CA SER A 87 -9.80 5.01 7.63
C SER A 87 -9.92 3.72 6.80
N PRO A 88 -9.25 3.61 5.64
CA PRO A 88 -9.31 2.39 4.82
C PRO A 88 -8.85 1.13 5.57
N ASP A 89 -7.90 1.25 6.50
CA ASP A 89 -7.42 0.13 7.31
C ASP A 89 -8.50 -0.45 8.25
N ALA A 90 -9.33 0.41 8.86
CA ALA A 90 -10.45 -0.04 9.67
C ALA A 90 -11.50 -0.77 8.81
N VAL A 91 -11.83 -0.23 7.63
CA VAL A 91 -12.79 -0.86 6.73
C VAL A 91 -12.28 -2.19 6.19
N LYS A 92 -11.00 -2.29 5.80
CA LYS A 92 -10.37 -3.56 5.40
C LYS A 92 -10.50 -4.61 6.50
N THR A 93 -10.17 -4.24 7.73
CA THR A 93 -10.25 -5.13 8.89
C THR A 93 -11.69 -5.57 9.15
N ALA A 94 -12.65 -4.63 9.13
CA ALA A 94 -14.07 -4.94 9.29
C ALA A 94 -14.60 -5.85 8.16
N ALA A 95 -14.18 -5.61 6.91
CA ALA A 95 -14.54 -6.43 5.76
C ALA A 95 -13.94 -7.85 5.85
N GLU A 96 -12.73 -8.00 6.39
CA GLU A 96 -12.14 -9.31 6.68
C GLU A 96 -12.96 -10.10 7.69
N TRP A 97 -13.38 -9.47 8.79
CA TRP A 97 -14.23 -10.09 9.81
C TRP A 97 -15.60 -10.45 9.25
N PHE A 98 -16.23 -9.54 8.51
CA PHE A 98 -17.47 -9.81 7.82
C PHE A 98 -17.36 -11.03 6.89
N GLY A 99 -16.27 -11.10 6.11
CA GLY A 99 -16.04 -12.25 5.22
C GLY A 99 -15.76 -13.54 5.99
N HIS A 100 -15.08 -13.48 7.13
CA HIS A 100 -14.86 -14.64 8.00
C HIS A 100 -16.20 -15.21 8.49
N ASP A 101 -17.08 -14.36 9.00
CA ASP A 101 -18.35 -14.77 9.63
C ASP A 101 -19.37 -15.27 8.61
N HIS A 102 -19.30 -14.78 7.36
CA HIS A 102 -20.20 -15.17 6.27
C HIS A 102 -19.54 -16.06 5.23
N GLN A 103 -18.48 -16.79 5.58
CA GLN A 103 -17.73 -17.67 4.67
C GLN A 103 -18.58 -18.62 3.79
N PRO A 104 -19.75 -19.15 4.22
CA PRO A 104 -20.63 -19.93 3.34
C PRO A 104 -21.08 -19.19 2.06
N VAL A 105 -21.17 -17.86 2.10
CA VAL A 105 -21.58 -17.00 0.97
C VAL A 105 -20.60 -17.10 -0.20
N ALA A 106 -19.33 -17.38 0.05
CA ALA A 106 -18.32 -17.50 -1.01
C ALA A 106 -18.68 -18.50 -2.12
N LYS A 107 -19.47 -19.53 -1.80
CA LYS A 107 -19.90 -20.56 -2.76
C LYS A 107 -20.88 -20.06 -3.81
N TRP A 108 -21.58 -18.97 -3.50
CA TRP A 108 -22.63 -18.39 -4.33
C TRP A 108 -22.14 -17.19 -5.16
N LEU A 109 -20.91 -16.74 -4.92
CA LEU A 109 -20.31 -15.65 -5.68
C LEU A 109 -19.96 -16.10 -7.10
N SER A 110 -20.14 -15.17 -8.04
CA SER A 110 -19.82 -15.38 -9.46
C SER A 110 -18.34 -15.74 -9.66
N GLY A 111 -18.08 -16.98 -10.06
CA GLY A 111 -16.73 -17.48 -10.32
C GLY A 111 -16.02 -16.73 -11.46
N SER A 112 -16.75 -16.27 -12.47
CA SER A 112 -16.19 -15.48 -13.58
C SER A 112 -15.73 -14.10 -13.10
N ASP A 113 -16.50 -13.44 -12.24
CA ASP A 113 -16.15 -12.13 -11.68
C ASP A 113 -15.00 -12.23 -10.68
N LEU A 114 -14.98 -13.28 -9.84
CA LEU A 114 -13.84 -13.59 -8.97
C LEU A 114 -12.56 -13.84 -9.77
N LYS A 115 -12.66 -14.51 -10.92
CA LYS A 115 -11.51 -14.74 -11.80
C LYS A 115 -10.99 -13.43 -12.39
N LYS A 116 -11.85 -12.47 -12.76
CA LYS A 116 -11.41 -11.13 -13.19
C LYS A 116 -10.64 -10.41 -12.08
N LEU A 117 -11.14 -10.50 -10.84
CA LEU A 117 -10.47 -9.95 -9.67
C LEU A 117 -9.07 -10.58 -9.46
N ALA A 118 -8.97 -11.90 -9.63
CA ALA A 118 -7.71 -12.64 -9.51
C ALA A 118 -6.68 -12.23 -10.58
N LEU A 119 -7.14 -11.99 -11.82
CA LEU A 119 -6.29 -11.64 -12.97
C LEU A 119 -5.74 -10.20 -12.92
N PHE A 120 -6.36 -9.30 -12.16
CA PHE A 120 -5.90 -7.91 -12.04
C PHE A 120 -4.51 -7.78 -11.39
N GLY A 121 -4.14 -8.71 -10.49
CA GLY A 121 -2.89 -8.64 -9.73
C GLY A 121 -3.10 -8.25 -8.27
N CYS A 122 -2.06 -7.73 -7.63
CA CYS A 122 -2.12 -7.29 -6.23
C CYS A 122 -2.53 -5.80 -6.17
N PRO A 123 -3.61 -5.44 -5.45
CA PRO A 123 -4.05 -4.05 -5.35
C PRO A 123 -3.12 -3.20 -4.47
N THR A 124 -2.37 -3.82 -3.55
CA THR A 124 -1.31 -3.16 -2.76
C THR A 124 -0.14 -4.12 -2.53
N VAL A 125 0.98 -3.59 -2.05
CA VAL A 125 2.17 -4.39 -1.64
C VAL A 125 2.12 -4.85 -0.18
N GLU A 126 1.00 -4.58 0.52
CA GLU A 126 0.80 -4.99 1.91
C GLU A 126 0.71 -6.51 2.00
N ARG A 127 1.50 -7.13 2.88
CA ARG A 127 1.64 -8.60 2.99
C ARG A 127 0.29 -9.33 3.01
N ARG A 128 -0.65 -8.90 3.85
CA ARG A 128 -1.97 -9.55 3.97
C ARG A 128 -2.74 -9.52 2.66
N THR A 129 -2.77 -8.35 2.01
CA THR A 129 -3.43 -8.14 0.73
C THR A 129 -2.77 -8.93 -0.40
N VAL A 130 -1.43 -8.91 -0.47
CA VAL A 130 -0.67 -9.68 -1.46
C VAL A 130 -0.98 -11.16 -1.34
N PHE A 131 -0.94 -11.71 -0.12
CA PHE A 131 -1.22 -13.12 0.12
C PHE A 131 -2.68 -13.46 -0.16
N ALA A 132 -3.64 -12.57 0.15
CA ALA A 132 -5.04 -12.73 -0.21
C ALA A 132 -5.22 -12.83 -1.73
N SER A 133 -4.62 -11.91 -2.51
CA SER A 133 -4.70 -11.95 -3.98
C SER A 133 -4.05 -13.21 -4.56
N LYS A 134 -2.92 -13.65 -3.97
CA LYS A 134 -2.23 -14.89 -4.36
C LYS A 134 -3.07 -16.14 -4.08
N ARG A 135 -3.73 -16.21 -2.93
CA ARG A 135 -4.62 -17.34 -2.59
C ARG A 135 -5.81 -17.40 -3.53
N LEU A 136 -6.38 -16.26 -3.88
CA LEU A 136 -7.47 -16.18 -4.87
C LEU A 136 -7.01 -16.69 -6.24
N ARG A 137 -5.78 -16.35 -6.67
CA ARG A 137 -5.20 -16.89 -7.92
C ARG A 137 -4.91 -18.37 -7.86
N ALA A 138 -4.37 -18.86 -6.74
CA ALA A 138 -4.11 -20.28 -6.51
C ALA A 138 -5.41 -21.11 -6.58
N PHE A 139 -6.53 -20.58 -6.08
CA PHE A 139 -7.84 -21.21 -6.22
C PHE A 139 -8.23 -21.44 -7.70
N PHE A 140 -7.93 -20.49 -8.59
CA PHE A 140 -8.21 -20.58 -10.03
C PHE A 140 -7.11 -21.28 -10.86
N ASN A 141 -6.08 -21.87 -10.24
CA ASN A 141 -4.90 -22.39 -10.93
C ASN A 141 -4.18 -21.36 -11.82
N ILE A 142 -4.23 -20.07 -11.45
CA ILE A 142 -3.54 -19.01 -12.19
C ILE A 142 -2.07 -19.00 -11.76
N GLN A 143 -1.16 -19.01 -12.73
CA GLN A 143 0.28 -19.01 -12.48
C GLN A 143 0.74 -17.63 -11.98
N GLU A 144 1.42 -17.61 -10.83
CA GLU A 144 1.84 -16.37 -10.16
C GLU A 144 2.89 -15.60 -10.94
N ASP A 145 3.79 -16.28 -11.63
CA ASP A 145 4.85 -15.71 -12.46
C ASP A 145 4.28 -14.83 -13.58
N LYS A 146 3.19 -15.28 -14.23
CA LYS A 146 2.53 -14.53 -15.30
C LYS A 146 1.90 -13.24 -14.78
N ILE A 147 1.21 -13.31 -13.63
CA ILE A 147 0.52 -12.14 -13.06
C ILE A 147 1.50 -11.18 -12.39
N CYS A 148 2.48 -11.69 -11.64
CA CYS A 148 3.51 -10.86 -11.04
C CYS A 148 4.44 -10.25 -12.11
N GLY A 149 4.67 -10.95 -13.23
CA GLY A 149 5.47 -10.48 -14.35
C GLY A 149 4.92 -9.19 -14.99
N SER A 150 3.60 -9.06 -15.12
CA SER A 150 2.90 -7.87 -15.62
C SER A 150 2.41 -6.92 -14.53
N CYS A 151 2.66 -7.21 -13.24
CA CYS A 151 2.18 -6.40 -12.12
C CYS A 151 2.94 -5.07 -12.04
N LYS A 152 2.21 -3.95 -12.07
CA LYS A 152 2.79 -2.60 -11.97
C LYS A 152 3.52 -2.36 -10.63
N LEU A 153 3.08 -3.02 -9.56
CA LEU A 153 3.70 -2.93 -8.23
C LEU A 153 4.87 -3.91 -8.03
N ARG A 154 5.31 -4.63 -9.06
CA ARG A 154 6.34 -5.68 -8.94
C ARG A 154 7.64 -5.14 -8.34
N SER A 155 8.10 -3.96 -8.75
CA SER A 155 9.37 -3.38 -8.32
C SER A 155 9.44 -3.07 -6.82
N SER A 156 8.30 -2.81 -6.18
CA SER A 156 8.19 -2.49 -4.75
C SER A 156 7.66 -3.65 -3.90
N CYS A 157 7.24 -4.76 -4.52
CA CYS A 157 6.69 -5.92 -3.83
C CYS A 157 7.81 -6.82 -3.27
N LYS A 158 7.75 -7.14 -1.97
CA LYS A 158 8.69 -8.07 -1.32
C LYS A 158 8.35 -9.56 -1.54
N PHE A 159 7.23 -9.84 -2.20
CA PHE A 159 6.65 -11.19 -2.32
C PHE A 159 6.42 -11.57 -3.80
N VAL A 160 7.26 -11.06 -4.70
CA VAL A 160 7.21 -11.35 -6.14
C VAL A 160 7.33 -12.85 -6.37
N ASN A 161 6.44 -13.42 -7.18
CA ASN A 161 6.39 -14.85 -7.52
C ASN A 161 6.33 -15.81 -6.32
N GLN A 162 6.12 -15.30 -5.11
CA GLN A 162 6.02 -16.15 -3.93
C GLN A 162 4.73 -16.96 -4.01
N GLU A 163 4.85 -18.27 -3.85
CA GLU A 163 3.72 -19.18 -3.75
C GLU A 163 3.08 -19.12 -2.36
N VAL A 164 1.79 -19.42 -2.30
CA VAL A 164 1.01 -19.48 -1.06
C VAL A 164 0.27 -20.80 -0.99
N ALA A 165 -0.06 -21.22 0.23
CA ALA A 165 -0.87 -22.41 0.44
C ALA A 165 -2.17 -22.33 -0.39
N ARG A 166 -2.42 -23.38 -1.16
CA ARG A 166 -3.63 -23.50 -1.96
C ARG A 166 -4.79 -23.90 -1.07
N HIS A 167 -5.95 -23.30 -1.33
CA HIS A 167 -7.20 -23.68 -0.70
C HIS A 167 -8.18 -24.22 -1.74
N ASN A 168 -8.95 -25.24 -1.37
CA ASN A 168 -9.96 -25.86 -2.24
C ASN A 168 -11.27 -25.05 -2.30
N ARG A 169 -11.30 -23.88 -1.65
CA ARG A 169 -12.45 -22.96 -1.61
C ARG A 169 -11.96 -21.52 -1.68
N VAL A 170 -12.82 -20.63 -2.18
CA VAL A 170 -12.63 -19.18 -2.09
C VAL A 170 -12.71 -18.77 -0.61
N ILE A 171 -11.73 -18.00 -0.14
CA ILE A 171 -11.75 -17.42 1.21
C ILE A 171 -12.46 -16.08 1.13
N LEU A 172 -13.62 -15.95 1.76
CA LEU A 172 -14.42 -14.73 1.66
C LEU A 172 -13.75 -13.55 2.36
N SER A 173 -13.08 -13.80 3.49
CA SER A 173 -12.29 -12.77 4.19
C SER A 173 -11.26 -12.11 3.27
N ASP A 174 -10.52 -12.91 2.49
CA ASP A 174 -9.56 -12.43 1.49
C ASP A 174 -10.24 -11.63 0.37
N THR A 175 -11.33 -12.16 -0.17
CA THR A 175 -12.10 -11.52 -1.23
C THR A 175 -12.64 -10.16 -0.77
N MET A 176 -13.22 -10.09 0.44
CA MET A 176 -13.76 -8.86 1.01
C MET A 176 -12.67 -7.84 1.32
N ARG A 177 -11.49 -8.28 1.80
CA ARG A 177 -10.32 -7.42 1.94
C ARG A 177 -9.94 -6.79 0.61
N ILE A 178 -9.86 -7.59 -0.45
CA ILE A 178 -9.50 -7.13 -1.80
C ILE A 178 -10.57 -6.16 -2.34
N ILE A 179 -11.85 -6.51 -2.25
CA ILE A 179 -12.97 -5.67 -2.72
C ILE A 179 -12.98 -4.32 -1.99
N SER A 180 -12.78 -4.31 -0.67
CA SER A 180 -12.79 -3.07 0.12
C SER A 180 -11.72 -2.07 -0.34
N LEU A 181 -10.55 -2.54 -0.78
CA LEU A 181 -9.50 -1.68 -1.33
C LEU A 181 -9.92 -0.96 -2.61
N PHE A 182 -10.63 -1.66 -3.50
CA PHE A 182 -11.12 -1.07 -4.75
C PHE A 182 -12.21 -0.04 -4.48
N VAL A 183 -13.18 -0.42 -3.65
CA VAL A 183 -14.37 0.39 -3.39
C VAL A 183 -14.03 1.65 -2.58
N LEU A 184 -12.99 1.61 -1.73
CA LEU A 184 -12.50 2.78 -1.00
C LEU A 184 -11.49 3.62 -1.80
N ASP A 185 -11.22 3.25 -3.05
CA ASP A 185 -10.15 3.81 -3.87
C ASP A 185 -8.77 3.85 -3.15
N ALA A 186 -8.49 2.85 -2.34
CA ALA A 186 -7.26 2.73 -1.54
C ALA A 186 -6.11 2.04 -2.31
N CYS A 187 -6.24 1.93 -3.62
CA CYS A 187 -5.24 1.37 -4.53
C CYS A 187 -4.31 2.48 -5.05
N PRO A 188 -3.02 2.20 -5.33
CA PRO A 188 -2.14 3.14 -6.01
C PRO A 188 -2.71 3.59 -7.37
N GLN A 189 -2.48 4.86 -7.72
CA GLN A 189 -3.03 5.47 -8.95
C GLN A 189 -2.43 4.89 -10.23
N GLU A 190 -1.25 4.32 -10.14
CA GLU A 190 -0.58 3.61 -11.25
C GLU A 190 -1.41 2.42 -11.76
N LEU A 191 -2.26 1.83 -10.90
CA LEU A 191 -3.14 0.73 -11.27
C LEU A 191 -4.35 1.25 -12.03
N GLU A 192 -4.48 0.88 -13.30
CA GLU A 192 -5.63 1.24 -14.13
C GLU A 192 -6.74 0.21 -13.91
N ILE A 193 -7.85 0.67 -13.34
CA ILE A 193 -9.03 -0.18 -13.11
C ILE A 193 -9.93 -0.06 -14.34
N THR A 194 -10.11 -1.17 -15.06
CA THR A 194 -11.00 -1.23 -16.24
C THR A 194 -12.46 -1.17 -15.82
N ALA A 195 -13.34 -0.71 -16.72
CA ALA A 195 -14.78 -0.69 -16.48
C ALA A 195 -15.34 -2.10 -16.20
N GLU A 196 -14.81 -3.12 -16.88
CA GLU A 196 -15.17 -4.52 -16.65
C GLU A 196 -14.82 -4.99 -15.24
N LEU A 197 -13.61 -4.67 -14.76
CA LEU A 197 -13.22 -5.00 -13.40
C LEU A 197 -14.09 -4.26 -12.39
N LYS A 198 -14.36 -2.97 -12.63
CA LYS A 198 -15.26 -2.18 -11.78
C LYS A 198 -16.63 -2.86 -11.66
N ALA A 199 -17.25 -3.21 -12.79
CA ALA A 199 -18.54 -3.91 -12.81
C ALA A 199 -18.50 -5.24 -12.03
N SER A 200 -17.42 -6.03 -12.20
CA SER A 200 -17.23 -7.27 -11.44
C SER A 200 -17.10 -7.04 -9.94
N VAL A 201 -16.34 -6.03 -9.50
CA VAL A 201 -16.22 -5.67 -8.07
C VAL A 201 -17.56 -5.23 -7.50
N CYS A 202 -18.28 -4.33 -8.19
CA CYS A 202 -19.60 -3.86 -7.76
C CYS A 202 -20.58 -5.01 -7.60
N LYS A 203 -20.60 -5.94 -8.57
CA LYS A 203 -21.47 -7.13 -8.51
C LYS A 203 -21.09 -8.06 -7.36
N LEU A 204 -19.81 -8.40 -7.21
CA LEU A 204 -19.34 -9.27 -6.13
C LEU A 204 -19.65 -8.68 -4.75
N LEU A 205 -19.51 -7.36 -4.58
CA LEU A 205 -19.88 -6.68 -3.35
C LEU A 205 -21.38 -6.80 -3.07
N LYS A 206 -22.22 -6.49 -4.07
CA LYS A 206 -23.69 -6.58 -3.94
C LYS A 206 -24.12 -8.00 -3.59
N ASP A 207 -23.60 -9.00 -4.29
CA ASP A 207 -23.87 -10.41 -4.02
C ASP A 207 -23.43 -10.80 -2.59
N ALA A 208 -22.21 -10.43 -2.19
CA ALA A 208 -21.70 -10.74 -0.85
C ALA A 208 -22.56 -10.11 0.26
N ILE A 209 -22.98 -8.85 0.09
CA ILE A 209 -23.84 -8.16 1.07
C ILE A 209 -25.22 -8.82 1.15
N ASN A 210 -25.86 -9.07 0.01
CA ASN A 210 -27.23 -9.57 -0.05
C ASN A 210 -27.36 -11.00 0.47
N LEU A 211 -26.39 -11.85 0.15
CA LEU A 211 -26.38 -13.26 0.55
C LEU A 211 -25.92 -13.48 2.00
N SER A 212 -25.36 -12.45 2.65
CA SER A 212 -24.93 -12.47 4.04
C SER A 212 -26.06 -12.02 5.00
N SER A 213 -27.32 -12.25 4.63
CA SER A 213 -28.50 -11.86 5.41
C SER A 213 -28.85 -12.87 6.49
#